data_AF-W0F6N5-F1
#
_entry.id   AF-W0F6N5-F1
#
_cell.length_a   1.000
_cell.length_b   1.000
_cell.length_c   1.000
_cell.angle_alpha   90.00
_cell.angle_beta   90.00
_cell.angle_gamma   90.00
#
_symmetry.space_group_name_H-M   'P 1'
#
loop_
_entity.id
_entity.type
_entity.pdbx_description
1 polymer ?
#
loop_
_entity_poly.entity_id
_entity_poly.type
_entity_poly.pdbx_seq_one_letter_code
_entity_poly.pdbx_strand_id
1 'polypeptide(L)'
;MKEQPFERAAHDLVGYAALDLKYGMNAFLVAEFLTYSPDRFTPVSIKISFGKEGFVLTLYAHEKDKPAVADKKELPVKKFKKVIQPGTFAAYVAHFAVALPCNGFNLEAMRVTNK
;
A
#
# COMPACT_ATOMS: atom_id res chain seq x y z
N MET A 1 -16.41 7.81 -20.19
CA MET A 1 -16.27 6.83 -19.09
C MET A 1 -16.48 7.57 -17.79
N LYS A 2 -17.27 7.05 -16.84
CA LYS A 2 -17.48 7.70 -15.53
C LYS A 2 -16.24 7.47 -14.66
N GLU A 3 -15.54 8.56 -14.29
CA GLU A 3 -14.40 8.53 -13.38
C GLU A 3 -14.89 8.18 -11.97
N GLN A 4 -14.32 7.15 -11.36
CA GLN A 4 -14.63 6.75 -9.98
C GLN A 4 -13.71 7.49 -9.00
N PRO A 5 -14.25 8.06 -7.91
CA PRO A 5 -13.44 8.62 -6.83
C PRO A 5 -12.57 7.54 -6.18
N PHE A 6 -11.46 7.97 -5.57
CA PHE A 6 -10.54 7.10 -4.83
C PHE A 6 -11.30 6.23 -3.82
N GLU A 7 -11.14 4.90 -3.91
CA GLU A 7 -11.82 3.90 -3.09
C GLU A 7 -11.53 4.12 -1.59
N ARG A 8 -12.44 4.81 -0.87
CA ARG A 8 -12.44 4.89 0.59
C ARG A 8 -13.46 3.91 1.12
N ALA A 9 -13.02 2.84 1.77
CA ALA A 9 -13.92 2.00 2.56
C ALA A 9 -14.10 2.65 3.94
N ALA A 10 -15.29 2.54 4.53
CA ALA A 10 -15.47 2.82 5.95
C ALA A 10 -14.72 1.73 6.74
N HIS A 11 -13.96 2.12 7.76
CA HIS A 11 -13.12 1.22 8.54
C HIS A 11 -13.51 1.28 10.02
N ASP A 12 -13.72 0.12 10.64
CA ASP A 12 -14.05 0.01 12.08
C ASP A 12 -12.83 0.26 12.98
N LEU A 13 -11.61 0.11 12.44
CA LEU A 13 -10.35 0.31 13.16
C LEU A 13 -9.39 1.14 12.31
N VAL A 14 -8.72 2.11 12.93
CA VAL A 14 -7.65 2.93 12.31
C VAL A 14 -6.39 2.77 13.14
N GLY A 15 -5.29 2.33 12.52
CA GLY A 15 -4.03 2.13 13.20
C GLY A 15 -2.84 2.31 12.28
N TYR A 16 -1.67 1.88 12.75
CA TYR A 16 -0.41 1.99 12.03
C TYR A 16 0.09 0.62 11.59
N ALA A 17 0.75 0.57 10.44
CA ALA A 17 1.50 -0.59 9.96
C ALA A 17 2.93 -0.18 9.57
N ALA A 18 3.91 -0.94 10.05
CA ALA A 18 5.30 -0.88 9.64
C ALA A 18 5.61 -2.06 8.71
N LEU A 19 6.31 -1.81 7.60
CA LEU A 19 6.75 -2.87 6.70
C LEU A 19 8.17 -2.57 6.21
N ASP A 20 9.09 -3.46 6.55
CA ASP A 20 10.46 -3.45 6.07
C ASP A 20 10.66 -4.61 5.08
N LEU A 21 11.19 -4.31 3.91
CA LEU A 21 11.42 -5.27 2.83
C LEU A 21 12.91 -5.61 2.72
N LYS A 22 13.24 -6.89 2.57
CA LYS A 22 14.64 -7.38 2.52
C LYS A 22 15.48 -6.74 1.43
N TYR A 23 14.88 -6.47 0.27
CA TYR A 23 15.57 -5.98 -0.93
C TYR A 23 15.12 -4.57 -1.34
N GLY A 24 14.36 -3.90 -0.47
CA GLY A 24 13.76 -2.59 -0.74
C GLY A 24 12.51 -2.63 -1.63
N MET A 25 11.81 -1.50 -1.68
CA MET A 25 10.51 -1.38 -2.35
C MET A 25 10.60 -1.60 -3.87
N ASN A 26 11.56 -0.97 -4.55
CA ASN A 26 11.65 -1.06 -6.01
C ASN A 26 11.90 -2.50 -6.51
N ALA A 27 12.78 -3.24 -5.84
CA ALA A 27 13.06 -4.64 -6.19
C ALA A 27 11.79 -5.50 -6.06
N PHE A 28 11.04 -5.31 -4.98
CA PHE A 28 9.76 -5.98 -4.77
C PHE A 28 8.71 -5.62 -5.84
N LEU A 29 8.56 -4.32 -6.17
CA LEU A 29 7.58 -3.89 -7.17
C LEU A 29 7.89 -4.42 -8.58
N VAL A 30 9.16 -4.43 -8.97
CA VAL A 30 9.58 -4.97 -10.28
C VAL A 30 9.37 -6.50 -10.34
N ALA A 31 9.63 -7.21 -9.24
CA ALA A 31 9.42 -8.66 -9.19
C ALA A 31 7.94 -9.06 -9.29
N GLU A 32 7.05 -8.33 -8.60
CA GLU A 32 5.65 -8.73 -8.47
C GLU A 32 4.71 -8.11 -9.51
N PHE A 33 5.07 -6.97 -10.09
CA PHE A 33 4.26 -6.27 -11.09
C PHE A 33 4.99 -6.21 -12.44
N LEU A 34 4.83 -7.26 -13.26
CA LEU A 34 5.52 -7.41 -14.55
C LEU A 34 5.44 -6.21 -15.51
N THR A 35 4.35 -5.43 -15.43
CA THR A 35 4.13 -4.24 -16.29
C THR A 35 4.55 -2.92 -15.64
N TYR A 36 5.06 -2.97 -14.40
CA TYR A 36 5.63 -1.82 -13.70
C TYR A 36 7.09 -1.66 -14.12
N SER A 37 7.48 -0.44 -14.46
CA SER A 37 8.86 -0.05 -14.72
C SER A 37 9.16 1.19 -13.89
N PRO A 38 10.25 1.20 -13.10
CA PRO A 38 10.64 2.36 -12.30
C PRO A 38 11.08 3.54 -13.17
N ASP A 39 11.45 3.31 -14.43
CA ASP A 39 11.81 4.37 -15.37
C ASP A 39 10.57 5.17 -15.77
N ARG A 40 9.44 4.48 -16.02
CA ARG A 40 8.18 5.07 -16.46
C ARG A 40 7.26 5.51 -15.32
N PHE A 41 7.32 4.85 -14.17
CA PHE A 41 6.36 5.03 -13.08
C PHE A 41 7.01 5.35 -11.73
N THR A 42 6.47 6.34 -11.04
CA THR A 42 6.79 6.66 -9.64
C THR A 42 5.73 6.03 -8.72
N PRO A 43 6.11 5.16 -7.76
CA PRO A 43 5.15 4.54 -6.85
C PRO A 43 4.56 5.60 -5.92
N VAL A 44 3.24 5.60 -5.76
CA VAL A 44 2.50 6.55 -4.92
C VAL A 44 1.99 5.88 -3.65
N SER A 45 1.40 4.68 -3.79
CA SER A 45 0.85 3.95 -2.66
C SER A 45 0.82 2.46 -2.96
N ILE A 46 1.09 1.65 -1.94
CA ILE A 46 0.81 0.22 -1.96
C ILE A 46 -0.29 -0.09 -0.94
N LYS A 47 -1.31 -0.80 -1.39
CA LYS A 47 -2.36 -1.37 -0.55
C LYS A 47 -2.18 -2.89 -0.53
N ILE A 48 -2.10 -3.43 0.67
CA ILE A 48 -2.04 -4.86 0.93
C ILE A 48 -3.37 -5.24 1.56
N SER A 49 -4.12 -6.13 0.94
CA SER A 49 -5.37 -6.65 1.49
C SER A 49 -5.25 -8.15 1.67
N PHE A 50 -5.77 -8.67 2.77
CA PHE A 50 -5.77 -10.10 3.04
C PHE A 50 -7.19 -10.66 2.85
N GLY A 51 -7.29 -11.82 2.20
CA GLY A 51 -8.55 -12.52 1.98
C GLY A 51 -8.34 -14.03 1.96
N LYS A 52 -9.43 -14.79 1.76
CA LYS A 52 -9.40 -16.26 1.78
C LYS A 52 -8.42 -16.88 0.78
N GLU A 53 -8.18 -16.21 -0.35
CA GLU A 53 -7.34 -16.69 -1.44
C GLU A 53 -5.87 -16.23 -1.33
N GLY A 54 -5.53 -15.44 -0.31
CA GLY A 54 -4.20 -14.91 -0.06
C GLY A 54 -4.16 -13.38 0.06
N PHE A 55 -3.00 -12.80 -0.25
CA PHE A 55 -2.84 -11.35 -0.26
C PHE A 55 -3.14 -10.78 -1.65
N VAL A 56 -3.84 -9.65 -1.66
CA VAL A 56 -4.05 -8.81 -2.83
C VAL A 56 -3.19 -7.57 -2.66
N LEU A 57 -2.15 -7.47 -3.50
CA LEU A 57 -1.30 -6.31 -3.60
C LEU A 57 -1.86 -5.38 -4.67
N THR A 58 -2.07 -4.13 -4.30
CA THR A 58 -2.48 -3.07 -5.24
C THR A 58 -1.47 -1.94 -5.18
N LEU A 59 -0.75 -1.71 -6.28
CA LEU A 59 0.14 -0.57 -6.45
C LEU A 59 -0.59 0.53 -7.21
N TYR A 60 -0.56 1.74 -6.69
CA TYR A 60 -0.90 2.96 -7.41
C TYR A 60 0.40 3.68 -7.74
N ALA A 61 0.63 3.96 -9.02
CA ALA A 61 1.84 4.66 -9.47
C ALA A 61 1.50 5.77 -10.47
N HIS A 62 2.20 6.88 -10.37
CA HIS A 62 2.09 8.01 -11.29
C HIS A 62 3.03 7.80 -12.48
N GLU A 63 2.58 8.11 -13.68
CA GLU A 63 3.38 8.01 -14.91
C GLU A 63 4.17 9.30 -15.09
N LYS A 64 5.50 9.23 -15.13
CA LYS A 64 6.37 10.42 -15.05
C LYS A 64 6.17 11.41 -16.20
N ASP A 65 5.85 10.90 -17.39
CA ASP A 65 5.67 11.70 -18.60
C ASP A 65 4.24 12.25 -18.74
N LYS A 66 3.33 11.93 -17.82
CA LYS A 66 1.97 12.46 -17.84
C LYS A 66 1.88 13.72 -16.99
N PRO A 67 1.57 14.88 -17.60
CA PRO A 67 1.30 16.08 -16.81
C PRO A 67 0.09 15.84 -15.91
N ALA A 68 0.13 16.43 -14.71
CA ALA A 68 -1.06 16.53 -13.87
C ALA A 68 -2.16 17.25 -14.66
N VAL A 69 -3.41 16.78 -14.53
CA VAL A 69 -4.55 17.39 -15.24
C VAL A 69 -4.74 18.79 -14.67
N ALA A 70 -4.51 19.82 -15.49
CA ALA A 70 -4.39 21.21 -15.06
C ALA A 70 -5.57 21.77 -14.23
N ASP A 71 -6.78 21.21 -14.41
CA ASP A 71 -8.02 21.72 -13.81
C ASP A 71 -8.56 20.89 -12.63
N LYS A 72 -7.88 19.80 -12.24
CA LYS A 72 -8.29 19.01 -11.07
C LYS A 72 -7.10 18.89 -10.14
N LYS A 73 -7.27 19.19 -8.84
CA LYS A 73 -6.28 18.96 -7.77
C LYS A 73 -6.00 17.45 -7.52
N GLU A 74 -6.09 16.64 -8.57
CA GLU A 74 -6.06 15.18 -8.54
C GLU A 74 -4.78 14.70 -9.24
N LEU A 75 -4.05 13.79 -8.59
CA LEU A 75 -2.88 13.15 -9.18
C LEU A 75 -3.33 11.94 -10.01
N PRO A 76 -3.15 11.93 -11.35
CA PRO A 76 -3.50 10.75 -12.14
C PRO A 76 -2.56 9.59 -11.79
N VAL A 77 -3.13 8.47 -11.37
CA VAL A 77 -2.40 7.24 -11.01
C VAL A 77 -2.89 6.04 -11.82
N LYS A 78 -1.97 5.16 -12.18
CA LYS A 78 -2.24 3.84 -12.75
C LYS A 78 -2.31 2.81 -11.63
N LYS A 79 -3.33 1.95 -11.65
CA LYS A 79 -3.55 0.84 -10.72
C LYS A 79 -2.95 -0.43 -11.29
N PHE A 80 -2.10 -1.10 -10.51
CA PHE A 80 -1.58 -2.44 -10.77
C PHE A 80 -2.09 -3.35 -9.65
N LYS A 81 -2.55 -4.56 -9.97
CA LYS A 81 -3.13 -5.49 -9.00
C LYS A 81 -2.55 -6.88 -9.21
N LYS A 82 -2.15 -7.53 -8.12
CA LYS A 82 -1.61 -8.90 -8.11
C LYS A 82 -2.15 -9.65 -6.90
N VAL A 83 -2.52 -10.91 -7.11
CA VAL A 83 -2.78 -11.85 -6.02
C VAL A 83 -1.50 -12.63 -5.78
N ILE A 84 -1.07 -12.71 -4.52
CA ILE A 84 0.15 -13.37 -4.08
C ILE A 84 -0.16 -14.28 -2.89
N GLN A 85 0.48 -15.44 -2.84
CA GLN A 85 0.34 -16.35 -1.72
C GLN A 85 1.06 -15.80 -0.47
N PRO A 86 0.56 -16.06 0.75
CA PRO A 86 1.17 -15.59 1.98
C PRO A 86 2.66 -15.94 2.13
N GLY A 87 3.05 -17.17 1.77
CA GLY A 87 4.45 -17.60 1.83
C GLY A 87 5.35 -16.81 0.88
N THR A 88 4.87 -16.51 -0.33
CA THR A 88 5.61 -15.71 -1.31
C THR A 88 5.76 -14.27 -0.84
N PHE A 89 4.70 -13.67 -0.28
CA PHE A 89 4.79 -12.32 0.30
C PHE A 89 5.79 -12.28 1.47
N ALA A 90 5.68 -13.22 2.41
CA ALA A 90 6.56 -13.31 3.58
C ALA A 90 8.04 -13.48 3.21
N ALA A 91 8.35 -14.06 2.04
CA ALA A 91 9.73 -14.18 1.56
C ALA A 91 10.42 -12.81 1.39
N TYR A 92 9.67 -11.75 1.04
CA TYR A 92 10.18 -10.39 0.87
C TYR A 92 10.23 -9.56 2.16
N VAL A 93 9.49 -9.97 3.19
CA VAL A 93 9.34 -9.22 4.45
C VAL A 93 10.55 -9.47 5.35
N ALA A 94 11.25 -8.42 5.73
CA ALA A 94 12.26 -8.46 6.79
C ALA A 94 11.61 -8.27 8.16
N HIS A 95 10.69 -7.31 8.26
CA HIS A 95 9.94 -7.03 9.46
C HIS A 95 8.56 -6.46 9.08
N PHE A 96 7.52 -6.89 9.81
CA PHE A 96 6.16 -6.41 9.62
C PHE A 96 5.49 -6.28 10.99
N ALA A 97 4.97 -5.09 11.27
CA ALA A 97 4.28 -4.79 12.53
C ALA A 97 2.99 -4.05 12.23
N VAL A 98 1.94 -4.36 12.98
CA VAL A 98 0.64 -3.67 12.91
C VAL A 98 0.19 -3.39 14.34
N ALA A 99 -0.21 -2.15 14.59
CA ALA A 99 -0.80 -1.72 15.85
C ALA A 99 -2.17 -1.11 15.58
N LEU A 100 -3.21 -1.72 16.17
CA LEU A 100 -4.60 -1.28 16.05
C LEU A 100 -5.11 -0.91 17.45
N PRO A 101 -5.68 0.28 17.65
CA PRO A 101 -6.35 0.60 18.89
C PRO A 101 -7.61 -0.25 19.04
N CYS A 102 -7.92 -0.69 20.25
CA CYS A 102 -9.28 -1.10 20.57
C CYS A 102 -10.18 0.15 20.68
N ASN A 103 -11.47 -0.01 20.40
CA ASN A 103 -12.45 1.08 20.46
C ASN A 103 -12.34 1.86 21.78
N GLY A 104 -12.29 3.20 21.69
CA GLY A 104 -12.19 4.09 22.84
C GLY A 104 -10.76 4.50 23.23
N PHE A 105 -9.73 4.01 22.54
CA PHE A 105 -8.33 4.34 22.86
C PHE A 105 -7.60 5.01 21.67
N ASN A 106 -6.79 6.02 21.95
CA ASN A 106 -5.90 6.65 20.97
C ASN A 106 -4.46 6.19 21.20
N LEU A 107 -3.87 5.46 20.23
CA LEU A 107 -2.49 4.97 20.30
C LEU A 107 -1.47 6.11 20.48
N GLU A 108 -1.68 7.27 19.85
CA GLU A 108 -0.77 8.42 19.92
C GLU A 108 -0.76 9.07 21.31
N ALA A 109 -1.80 8.84 22.11
CA ALA A 109 -1.93 9.36 23.48
C ALA A 109 -1.47 8.34 24.54
N MET A 110 -0.99 7.15 24.14
CA MET A 110 -0.54 6.12 25.08
C MET A 110 0.91 6.37 25.52
N ARG A 111 1.16 6.25 26.83
CA ARG A 111 2.52 6.20 27.40
C ARG A 111 2.75 4.83 28.02
N VAL A 112 3.81 4.15 27.58
CA VAL A 112 4.24 2.88 28.18
C VAL A 112 4.91 3.16 29.52
N THR A 113 4.42 2.55 30.60
CA THR A 113 5.03 2.62 31.94
C THR A 113 5.48 1.23 32.34
N ASN A 114 6.68 0.84 31.94
CA ASN A 114 7.33 -0.37 32.44
C ASN A 114 8.11 0.01 33.72
N LYS A 115 8.01 -0.84 34.75
CA LYS A 115 8.92 -0.80 35.91
C LYS A 115 10.18 -1.59 35.60
#